data_AF-Q0AYZ0-F1
#
_entry.id   AF-Q0AYZ0-F1
#
_cell.length_a   1.000
_cell.length_b   1.000
_cell.length_c   1.000
_cell.angle_alpha   90.00
_cell.angle_beta   90.00
_cell.angle_gamma   90.00
#
_symmetry.space_group_name_H-M   'P 1'
#
loop_
_entity.id
_entity.type
_entity.pdbx_description
1 polymer ?
#
loop_
_entity_poly.entity_id
_entity_poly.type
_entity_poly.pdbx_seq_one_letter_code
_entity_poly.pdbx_strand_id
1 'polypeptide(L)'
;MQSLQLASFNDDNEILTKAPLFKHLHCEIKYNNMIFFRIDGEWYQIENQFIEKLEQEFKEIVLENTQHNLLSESWGIDKGEDCYNQKYIGKSSFLVLHKVLLNGMELCDLLKYDGKTAYLIHVKKGFGNNMRDLTLQIDIAARTLKEALAARDYDFFGQLYQRLKMKNATTPYAKKVAGQASIISKESFIKIFMDRDVVFCLAFLDTAKKERNITNGTEFESSIAKYSIVELYKRLRIQNIPLKLIQVKQK
;
A
#
# COMPACT_ATOMS: atom_id res chain seq x y z
N MET A 1 10.35 -14.72 34.57
CA MET A 1 10.71 -14.46 33.17
C MET A 1 10.95 -12.97 33.01
N GLN A 2 12.13 -12.54 32.58
CA GLN A 2 12.34 -11.14 32.18
C GLN A 2 11.57 -10.90 30.88
N SER A 3 10.58 -10.02 30.90
CA SER A 3 9.88 -9.61 29.68
C SER A 3 10.72 -8.55 28.98
N LEU A 4 11.16 -8.81 27.74
CA LEU A 4 11.76 -7.77 26.91
C LEU A 4 10.69 -6.69 26.66
N GLN A 5 10.99 -5.42 26.94
CA GLN A 5 10.10 -4.29 26.67
C GLN A 5 10.56 -3.61 25.38
N LEU A 6 9.62 -3.30 24.50
CA LEU A 6 9.86 -2.54 23.28
C LEU A 6 9.16 -1.19 23.40
N ALA A 7 9.90 -0.12 23.14
CA ALA A 7 9.36 1.24 23.04
C ALA A 7 9.66 1.81 21.66
N SER A 8 8.68 2.46 21.04
CA SER A 8 8.87 3.26 19.83
C SER A 8 8.84 4.74 20.17
N PHE A 9 9.60 5.53 19.42
CA PHE A 9 9.75 6.97 19.62
C PHE A 9 9.39 7.72 18.33
N ASN A 10 8.84 8.93 18.45
CA ASN A 10 8.72 9.85 17.32
C ASN A 10 10.04 10.60 17.07
N ASP A 11 10.03 11.50 16.09
CA ASP A 11 11.20 12.32 15.73
C ASP A 11 11.65 13.28 16.85
N ASP A 12 10.76 13.56 17.81
CA ASP A 12 11.01 14.41 18.99
C ASP A 12 11.42 13.60 20.24
N ASN A 13 11.75 12.30 20.08
CA ASN A 13 12.09 11.36 21.17
C ASN A 13 10.96 11.12 22.21
N GLU A 14 9.72 11.42 21.88
CA GLU A 14 8.57 11.08 22.72
C GLU A 14 8.17 9.62 22.51
N ILE A 15 7.80 8.93 23.59
CA ILE A 15 7.37 7.53 23.54
C ILE A 15 5.99 7.45 22.86
N LEU A 16 5.94 6.80 21.69
CA LEU A 16 4.69 6.52 20.98
C LEU A 16 4.01 5.26 21.51
N THR A 17 4.78 4.20 21.73
CA THR A 17 4.27 2.94 22.30
C THR A 17 5.29 2.37 23.27
N LYS A 18 4.83 1.70 24.33
CA LYS A 18 5.69 0.96 25.27
C LYS A 18 4.93 -0.26 25.79
N ALA A 19 5.40 -1.45 25.46
CA ALA A 19 4.79 -2.70 25.89
C ALA A 19 5.81 -3.85 25.84
N PRO A 20 5.52 -4.99 26.49
CA PRO A 20 6.32 -6.21 26.28
C PRO A 20 6.43 -6.53 24.78
N LEU A 21 7.60 -6.99 24.33
CA LEU A 21 7.88 -7.38 22.93
C LEU A 21 6.74 -8.20 22.33
N PHE A 22 6.27 -9.18 23.11
CA PHE A 22 5.21 -10.07 22.66
C PHE A 22 3.96 -9.30 22.23
N LYS A 23 3.57 -8.21 22.92
CA LYS A 23 2.40 -7.39 22.54
C LYS A 23 2.52 -6.77 21.14
N HIS A 24 3.72 -6.51 20.66
CA HIS A 24 3.99 -5.92 19.35
C HIS A 24 4.07 -6.93 18.19
N LEU A 25 3.99 -8.24 18.47
CA LEU A 25 4.11 -9.27 17.44
C LEU A 25 2.78 -9.52 16.72
N HIS A 26 2.78 -9.44 15.39
CA HIS A 26 1.69 -9.93 14.56
C HIS A 26 2.18 -11.13 13.75
N CYS A 27 1.47 -12.26 13.83
CA CYS A 27 1.87 -13.46 13.12
C CYS A 27 0.71 -14.39 12.80
N GLU A 28 0.96 -15.25 11.83
CA GLU A 28 0.20 -16.46 11.52
C GLU A 28 1.05 -17.66 11.96
N ILE A 29 0.46 -18.57 12.74
CA ILE A 29 1.10 -19.83 13.16
C ILE A 29 0.20 -21.00 12.76
N LYS A 30 0.81 -21.99 12.10
CA LYS A 30 0.19 -23.29 11.84
C LYS A 30 0.66 -24.28 12.91
N TYR A 31 -0.25 -24.81 13.72
CA TYR A 31 0.05 -25.79 14.77
C TYR A 31 -1.06 -26.85 14.84
N ASN A 32 -0.70 -28.14 14.80
CA ASN A 32 -1.63 -29.27 14.81
C ASN A 32 -2.78 -29.12 13.78
N ASN A 33 -2.47 -28.74 12.55
CA ASN A 33 -3.43 -28.45 11.46
C ASN A 33 -4.44 -27.32 11.75
N MET A 34 -4.24 -26.53 12.80
CA MET A 34 -5.01 -25.32 13.09
C MET A 34 -4.19 -24.08 12.73
N ILE A 35 -4.89 -23.03 12.29
CA ILE A 35 -4.29 -21.72 12.00
C ILE A 35 -4.64 -20.78 13.15
N PHE A 36 -3.61 -20.14 13.71
CA PHE A 36 -3.74 -19.12 14.74
C PHE A 36 -3.23 -17.79 14.23
N PHE A 37 -4.00 -16.73 14.42
CA PHE A 37 -3.55 -15.37 14.21
C PHE A 37 -3.27 -14.71 15.55
N ARG A 38 -2.14 -14.00 15.64
CA ARG A 38 -1.89 -13.05 16.71
C ARG A 38 -2.09 -11.64 16.19
N ILE A 39 -3.11 -10.96 16.67
CA ILE A 39 -3.50 -9.62 16.22
C ILE A 39 -3.80 -8.76 17.43
N ASP A 40 -3.13 -7.60 17.52
CA ASP A 40 -3.36 -6.56 18.53
C ASP A 40 -3.30 -7.06 19.98
N GLY A 41 -2.44 -8.04 20.23
CA GLY A 41 -2.25 -8.62 21.55
C GLY A 41 -2.98 -9.95 21.77
N GLU A 42 -4.01 -10.22 20.97
CA GLU A 42 -4.93 -11.34 21.15
C GLU A 42 -4.65 -12.49 20.19
N TRP A 43 -4.98 -13.71 20.63
CA TRP A 43 -4.90 -14.92 19.83
C TRP A 43 -6.28 -15.31 19.31
N TYR A 44 -6.35 -15.54 18.00
CA TYR A 44 -7.55 -16.01 17.32
C TYR A 44 -7.24 -17.37 16.73
N GLN A 45 -7.97 -18.40 17.17
CA GLN A 45 -8.01 -19.66 16.43
C GLN A 45 -8.96 -19.48 15.26
N ILE A 46 -8.49 -19.77 14.05
CA ILE A 46 -9.29 -19.61 12.86
C ILE A 46 -9.97 -20.94 12.54
N GLU A 47 -11.30 -20.92 12.49
CA GLU A 47 -12.11 -22.08 12.11
C GLU A 47 -11.94 -22.40 10.61
N ASN A 48 -11.97 -23.68 10.25
CA ASN A 48 -11.84 -24.11 8.85
C ASN A 48 -12.91 -23.48 7.94
N GLN A 49 -14.14 -23.36 8.44
CA GLN A 49 -15.24 -22.71 7.71
C GLN A 49 -14.93 -21.24 7.40
N PHE A 50 -14.27 -20.54 8.32
CA PHE A 50 -13.83 -19.16 8.07
C PHE A 50 -12.75 -19.11 7.00
N ILE A 51 -11.77 -20.03 7.02
CA ILE A 51 -10.73 -20.10 5.98
C ILE A 51 -11.36 -20.35 4.62
N GLU A 52 -12.27 -21.32 4.50
CA GLU A 52 -12.95 -21.63 3.25
C GLU A 52 -13.73 -20.43 2.70
N LYS A 53 -14.46 -19.72 3.57
CA LYS A 53 -15.16 -18.50 3.20
C LYS A 53 -14.20 -17.40 2.77
N LEU A 54 -13.10 -17.20 3.50
CA LEU A 54 -12.07 -16.24 3.17
C LEU A 54 -11.44 -16.53 1.80
N GLU A 55 -11.14 -17.79 1.51
CA GLU A 55 -10.63 -18.23 0.21
C GLU A 55 -11.60 -17.91 -0.92
N GLN A 56 -12.90 -18.15 -0.72
CA GLN A 56 -13.92 -17.84 -1.71
C GLN A 56 -14.02 -16.32 -1.96
N GLU A 57 -14.17 -15.52 -0.90
CA GLU A 57 -14.25 -14.06 -1.02
C GLU A 57 -13.00 -13.48 -1.68
N PHE A 58 -11.82 -13.97 -1.30
CA PHE A 58 -10.57 -13.54 -1.90
C PHE A 58 -10.51 -13.86 -3.40
N LYS A 59 -10.92 -15.06 -3.82
CA LYS A 59 -10.97 -15.46 -5.23
C LYS A 59 -11.87 -14.55 -6.06
N GLU A 60 -13.06 -14.25 -5.56
CA GLU A 60 -14.01 -13.34 -6.23
C GLU A 60 -13.38 -11.95 -6.40
N ILE A 61 -12.78 -11.41 -5.32
CA ILE A 61 -12.14 -10.10 -5.34
C ILE A 61 -10.97 -10.04 -6.34
N VAL A 62 -10.06 -11.03 -6.34
CA VAL A 62 -8.91 -11.02 -7.26
C VAL A 62 -9.36 -11.14 -8.71
N LEU A 63 -10.34 -11.99 -9.02
CA LEU A 63 -10.85 -12.17 -10.39
C LEU A 63 -11.44 -10.87 -10.96
N GLU A 64 -12.17 -10.12 -10.15
CA GLU A 64 -12.82 -8.88 -10.60
C GLU A 64 -11.91 -7.64 -10.57
N ASN A 65 -10.89 -7.64 -9.70
CA ASN A 65 -10.13 -6.42 -9.38
C ASN A 65 -8.66 -6.49 -9.75
N THR A 66 -8.16 -7.62 -10.24
CA THR A 66 -6.81 -7.67 -10.80
C THR A 66 -6.71 -6.79 -12.05
N GLN A 67 -5.69 -5.93 -12.08
CA GLN A 67 -5.36 -5.07 -13.21
C GLN A 67 -4.00 -5.47 -13.77
N HIS A 68 -3.98 -5.70 -15.08
CA HIS A 68 -2.76 -5.97 -15.83
C HIS A 68 -2.29 -4.71 -16.55
N ASN A 69 -1.00 -4.65 -16.86
CA ASN A 69 -0.39 -3.61 -17.71
C ASN A 69 -0.44 -2.15 -17.19
N LEU A 70 -0.96 -1.90 -15.98
CA LEU A 70 -0.91 -0.56 -15.38
C LEU A 70 0.53 -0.15 -15.04
N LEU A 71 1.33 -1.12 -14.58
CA LEU A 71 2.75 -1.00 -14.27
C LEU A 71 3.56 -1.75 -15.34
N SER A 72 4.45 -1.05 -16.03
CA SER A 72 5.22 -1.62 -17.15
C SER A 72 6.56 -2.22 -16.73
N GLU A 73 7.07 -1.82 -15.56
CA GLU A 73 8.41 -2.22 -15.10
C GLU A 73 8.37 -3.53 -14.34
N SER A 74 9.32 -4.40 -14.62
CA SER A 74 9.57 -5.59 -13.80
C SER A 74 10.36 -5.24 -12.53
N TRP A 75 10.31 -6.10 -11.52
CA TRP A 75 11.00 -5.90 -10.25
C TRP A 75 11.95 -7.06 -9.96
N GLY A 76 13.24 -6.75 -9.80
CA GLY A 76 14.23 -7.73 -9.37
C GLY A 76 14.08 -8.08 -7.90
N ILE A 77 14.07 -9.38 -7.60
CA ILE A 77 13.88 -9.90 -6.23
C ILE A 77 15.02 -9.51 -5.27
N ASP A 78 16.16 -9.05 -5.76
CA ASP A 78 17.29 -8.54 -4.98
C ASP A 78 17.17 -7.02 -4.70
N LYS A 79 16.22 -6.33 -5.32
CA LYS A 79 16.04 -4.87 -5.20
C LYS A 79 14.95 -4.52 -4.19
N GLY A 80 15.13 -3.38 -3.52
CA GLY A 80 14.14 -2.76 -2.63
C GLY A 80 13.09 -1.92 -3.37
N GLU A 81 12.10 -1.45 -2.63
CA GLU A 81 10.96 -0.66 -3.11
C GLU A 81 11.42 0.65 -3.77
N ASP A 82 12.36 1.38 -3.16
CA ASP A 82 12.97 2.60 -3.71
C ASP A 82 13.52 2.42 -5.13
N CYS A 83 14.22 1.30 -5.37
CA CYS A 83 14.83 0.99 -6.67
C CYS A 83 13.77 0.69 -7.73
N TYR A 84 12.67 0.05 -7.34
CA TYR A 84 11.54 -0.19 -8.24
C TYR A 84 10.81 1.10 -8.58
N ASN A 85 10.43 1.89 -7.56
CA ASN A 85 9.70 3.14 -7.72
C ASN A 85 10.48 4.14 -8.61
N GLN A 86 11.80 4.17 -8.49
CA GLN A 86 12.67 5.04 -9.31
C GLN A 86 12.52 4.82 -10.82
N LYS A 87 12.13 3.62 -11.27
CA LYS A 87 11.99 3.30 -12.70
C LYS A 87 10.85 4.05 -13.38
N TYR A 88 9.94 4.65 -12.59
CA TYR A 88 8.82 5.43 -13.09
C TYR A 88 9.11 6.93 -13.16
N ILE A 89 10.24 7.40 -12.63
CA ILE A 89 10.64 8.81 -12.75
C ILE A 89 10.86 9.15 -14.22
N GLY A 90 10.19 10.21 -14.69
CA GLY A 90 10.27 10.68 -16.08
C GLY A 90 9.42 9.89 -17.08
N LYS A 91 8.71 8.85 -16.65
CA LYS A 91 7.72 8.20 -17.53
C LYS A 91 6.50 9.08 -17.70
N SER A 92 5.96 9.11 -18.92
CA SER A 92 4.75 9.89 -19.22
C SER A 92 3.59 9.47 -18.32
N SER A 93 2.88 10.46 -17.79
CA SER A 93 1.70 10.29 -16.94
C SER A 93 1.94 9.49 -15.65
N PHE A 94 3.17 9.55 -15.14
CA PHE A 94 3.55 9.03 -13.83
C PHE A 94 4.21 10.13 -13.00
N LEU A 95 3.97 10.07 -11.68
CA LEU A 95 4.72 10.78 -10.67
C LEU A 95 5.07 9.80 -9.55
N VAL A 96 6.34 9.77 -9.13
CA VAL A 96 6.75 9.02 -7.94
C VAL A 96 6.52 9.88 -6.72
N LEU A 97 5.63 9.45 -5.82
CA LEU A 97 5.28 10.12 -4.57
C LEU A 97 5.74 9.36 -3.33
N HIS A 98 6.40 8.21 -3.50
CA HIS A 98 7.04 7.45 -2.42
C HIS A 98 7.84 8.38 -1.51
N LYS A 99 7.64 8.30 -0.20
CA LYS A 99 8.22 9.14 0.87
C LYS A 99 7.91 10.64 0.74
N VAL A 100 6.83 11.03 0.08
CA VAL A 100 6.28 12.39 0.12
C VAL A 100 5.18 12.41 1.19
N LEU A 101 5.57 12.80 2.40
CA LEU A 101 4.67 12.79 3.56
C LEU A 101 3.95 14.14 3.72
N LEU A 102 2.63 14.06 3.89
CA LEU A 102 1.78 15.16 4.32
C LEU A 102 1.14 14.76 5.65
N ASN A 103 1.40 15.53 6.73
CA ASN A 103 0.92 15.23 8.09
C ASN A 103 1.27 13.81 8.57
N GLY A 104 2.49 13.35 8.25
CA GLY A 104 2.97 12.01 8.62
C GLY A 104 2.43 10.86 7.76
N MET A 105 1.56 11.13 6.78
CA MET A 105 0.96 10.14 5.90
C MET A 105 1.52 10.23 4.48
N GLU A 106 1.79 9.07 3.88
CA GLU A 106 2.13 8.93 2.46
C GLU A 106 0.87 8.59 1.65
N LEU A 107 0.54 9.44 0.66
CA LEU A 107 -0.69 9.26 -0.11
C LEU A 107 -0.63 8.05 -1.05
N CYS A 108 0.52 7.79 -1.68
CA CYS A 108 0.82 6.61 -2.49
C CYS A 108 2.31 6.60 -2.88
N ASP A 109 2.83 5.44 -3.31
CA ASP A 109 4.18 5.34 -3.84
C ASP A 109 4.29 5.91 -5.26
N LEU A 110 3.33 5.57 -6.11
CA LEU A 110 3.27 5.98 -7.51
C LEU A 110 1.88 6.53 -7.82
N LEU A 111 1.84 7.71 -8.43
CA LEU A 111 0.64 8.30 -9.01
C LEU A 111 0.72 8.12 -10.52
N LYS A 112 -0.10 7.23 -11.07
CA LYS A 112 -0.36 7.17 -12.51
C LYS A 112 -1.64 7.93 -12.80
N TYR A 113 -1.72 8.60 -13.95
CA TYR A 113 -2.97 9.20 -14.37
C TYR A 113 -3.18 9.06 -15.88
N ASP A 114 -4.43 9.26 -16.30
CA ASP A 114 -4.82 9.46 -17.69
C ASP A 114 -5.86 10.59 -17.76
N GLY A 115 -6.60 10.73 -18.87
CA GLY A 115 -7.60 11.79 -19.02
C GLY A 115 -8.77 11.69 -18.05
N LYS A 116 -9.05 10.50 -17.51
CA LYS A 116 -10.24 10.22 -16.69
C LYS A 116 -9.90 9.79 -15.27
N THR A 117 -8.78 9.10 -15.06
CA THR A 117 -8.51 8.39 -13.81
C THR A 117 -7.15 8.76 -13.22
N ALA A 118 -7.11 8.91 -11.90
CA ALA A 118 -5.90 8.94 -11.09
C ALA A 118 -5.77 7.63 -10.31
N TYR A 119 -4.73 6.86 -10.61
CA TYR A 119 -4.40 5.61 -9.94
C TYR A 119 -3.35 5.87 -8.86
N LEU A 120 -3.74 5.70 -7.61
CA LEU A 120 -2.89 5.83 -6.43
C LEU A 120 -2.35 4.45 -6.06
N ILE A 121 -1.11 4.19 -6.43
CA ILE A 121 -0.52 2.86 -6.37
C ILE A 121 0.41 2.78 -5.17
N HIS A 122 0.14 1.84 -4.28
CA HIS A 122 1.03 1.47 -3.19
C HIS A 122 1.72 0.16 -3.53
N VAL A 123 3.03 0.12 -3.35
CA VAL A 123 3.91 -0.95 -3.83
C VAL A 123 4.54 -1.67 -2.65
N LYS A 124 4.45 -2.99 -2.62
CA LYS A 124 5.08 -3.80 -1.57
C LYS A 124 5.76 -5.05 -2.10
N LYS A 125 6.89 -5.41 -1.49
CA LYS A 125 7.57 -6.66 -1.82
C LYS A 125 7.08 -7.81 -0.96
N GLY A 126 6.61 -8.90 -1.59
CA GLY A 126 6.13 -10.11 -0.93
C GLY A 126 4.61 -10.12 -0.73
N PHE A 127 4.07 -11.30 -0.41
CA PHE A 127 2.64 -11.52 -0.14
C PHE A 127 2.51 -12.32 1.17
N GLY A 128 2.43 -11.61 2.30
CA GLY A 128 2.37 -12.20 3.63
C GLY A 128 1.97 -11.16 4.69
N ASN A 129 2.61 -11.19 5.86
CA ASN A 129 2.32 -10.25 6.96
C ASN A 129 2.44 -8.76 6.55
N ASN A 130 3.35 -8.45 5.62
CA ASN A 130 3.54 -7.11 5.07
C ASN A 130 2.33 -6.54 4.30
N MET A 131 1.37 -7.38 3.91
CA MET A 131 0.12 -6.94 3.29
C MET A 131 -0.76 -6.21 4.31
N ARG A 132 -0.68 -6.56 5.60
CA ARG A 132 -1.40 -5.84 6.66
C ARG A 132 -0.97 -4.37 6.67
N ASP A 133 0.34 -4.11 6.73
CA ASP A 133 0.88 -2.75 6.76
C ASP A 133 0.49 -1.97 5.51
N LEU A 134 0.63 -2.59 4.33
CA LEU A 134 0.24 -1.97 3.06
C LEU A 134 -1.25 -1.63 3.00
N THR A 135 -2.11 -2.53 3.45
CA THR A 135 -3.57 -2.30 3.45
C THR A 135 -3.98 -1.21 4.43
N LEU A 136 -3.29 -1.07 5.56
CA LEU A 136 -3.51 0.03 6.50
C LEU A 136 -3.08 1.38 5.91
N GLN A 137 -1.95 1.42 5.20
CA GLN A 137 -1.52 2.62 4.48
C GLN A 137 -2.56 3.06 3.44
N ILE A 138 -3.06 2.12 2.63
CA ILE A 138 -4.11 2.39 1.64
C ILE A 138 -5.39 2.88 2.32
N ASP A 139 -5.82 2.24 3.41
CA ASP A 139 -7.06 2.62 4.12
C ASP A 139 -6.99 4.06 4.66
N ILE A 140 -5.87 4.43 5.28
CA ILE A 140 -5.65 5.78 5.81
C ILE A 140 -5.62 6.79 4.66
N ALA A 141 -4.82 6.53 3.63
CA ALA A 141 -4.70 7.40 2.46
C ALA A 141 -6.05 7.61 1.75
N ALA A 142 -6.84 6.54 1.61
CA ALA A 142 -8.16 6.58 0.98
C ALA A 142 -9.17 7.44 1.77
N ARG A 143 -9.21 7.29 3.09
CA ARG A 143 -10.08 8.11 3.95
C ARG A 143 -9.70 9.58 3.89
N THR A 144 -8.41 9.90 4.09
CA THR A 144 -7.95 11.29 4.05
C THR A 144 -8.20 11.93 2.68
N LEU A 145 -7.92 11.22 1.60
CA LEU A 145 -8.16 11.75 0.25
C LEU A 145 -9.65 11.97 -0.02
N LYS A 146 -10.51 11.03 0.39
CA LYS A 146 -11.95 11.18 0.24
C LYS A 146 -12.48 12.41 0.97
N GLU A 147 -12.00 12.66 2.19
CA GLU A 147 -12.35 13.86 2.97
C GLU A 147 -11.87 15.14 2.25
N ALA A 148 -10.62 15.17 1.79
CA ALA A 148 -10.07 16.31 1.06
C ALA A 148 -10.83 16.59 -0.26
N LEU A 149 -11.21 15.55 -1.00
CA LEU A 149 -12.01 15.69 -2.23
C LEU A 149 -13.43 16.19 -1.94
N ALA A 150 -14.09 15.63 -0.93
CA ALA A 150 -15.44 16.04 -0.53
C ALA A 150 -15.47 17.51 -0.07
N ALA A 151 -14.43 17.96 0.63
CA ALA A 151 -14.27 19.34 1.05
C ALA A 151 -13.79 20.29 -0.07
N ARG A 152 -13.46 19.76 -1.26
CA ARG A 152 -12.78 20.52 -2.32
C ARG A 152 -11.53 21.23 -1.79
N ASP A 153 -10.74 20.53 -0.98
CA ASP A 153 -9.58 21.09 -0.29
C ASP A 153 -8.39 21.26 -1.25
N TYR A 154 -8.38 22.37 -1.99
CA TYR A 154 -7.28 22.75 -2.87
C TYR A 154 -5.96 22.98 -2.10
N ASP A 155 -6.04 23.31 -0.82
CA ASP A 155 -4.86 23.56 0.01
C ASP A 155 -4.16 22.25 0.35
N PHE A 156 -4.89 21.19 0.71
CA PHE A 156 -4.34 19.84 0.90
C PHE A 156 -3.47 19.41 -0.29
N PHE A 157 -3.99 19.50 -1.52
CA PHE A 157 -3.24 19.14 -2.72
C PHE A 157 -2.11 20.12 -3.02
N GLY A 158 -2.31 21.40 -2.70
CA GLY A 158 -1.28 22.43 -2.82
C GLY A 158 -0.10 22.15 -1.89
N GLN A 159 -0.35 21.76 -0.65
CA GLN A 159 0.65 21.36 0.32
C GLN A 159 1.34 20.07 -0.10
N LEU A 160 0.61 19.07 -0.60
CA LEU A 160 1.20 17.84 -1.15
C LEU A 160 2.18 18.14 -2.29
N TYR A 161 1.81 19.05 -3.19
CA TYR A 161 2.71 19.52 -4.25
C TYR A 161 3.96 20.23 -3.69
N GLN A 162 3.81 21.06 -2.65
CA GLN A 162 4.98 21.66 -2.00
C GLN A 162 5.87 20.60 -1.34
N ARG A 163 5.29 19.57 -0.71
CA ARG A 163 6.05 18.45 -0.13
C ARG A 163 6.81 17.67 -1.20
N LEU A 164 6.23 17.47 -2.38
CA LEU A 164 6.92 16.89 -3.53
C LEU A 164 8.12 17.76 -3.93
N LYS A 165 7.92 19.07 -4.10
CA LYS A 165 8.96 20.02 -4.51
C LYS A 165 10.09 20.18 -3.49
N MET A 166 9.73 20.19 -2.20
CA MET A 166 10.63 20.42 -1.07
C MET A 166 11.21 19.13 -0.49
N LYS A 167 10.89 17.97 -1.08
CA LYS A 167 11.31 16.67 -0.53
C LYS A 167 12.81 16.71 -0.22
N ASN A 168 13.14 16.59 1.06
CA ASN A 168 14.48 16.80 1.61
C ASN A 168 15.52 16.05 0.78
N ALA A 169 16.22 16.80 -0.06
CA ALA A 169 16.98 16.27 -1.18
C ALA A 169 18.39 15.84 -0.75
N THR A 170 18.47 15.18 0.41
CA THR A 170 19.73 14.71 0.99
C THR A 170 20.26 13.48 0.23
N THR A 171 19.37 12.69 -0.37
CA THR A 171 19.73 11.52 -1.18
C THR A 171 19.57 11.78 -2.68
N PRO A 172 20.37 11.11 -3.55
CA PRO A 172 20.18 11.17 -5.00
C PRO A 172 18.77 10.77 -5.45
N TYR A 173 18.13 9.83 -4.74
CA TYR A 173 16.76 9.43 -4.98
C TYR A 173 15.76 10.55 -4.67
N ALA A 174 15.87 11.18 -3.49
CA ALA A 174 15.00 12.30 -3.12
C ALA A 174 15.13 13.49 -4.09
N LYS A 175 16.35 13.80 -4.55
CA LYS A 175 16.60 14.83 -5.59
C LYS A 175 15.83 14.54 -6.88
N LYS A 176 15.86 13.28 -7.36
CA LYS A 176 15.14 12.89 -8.58
C LYS A 176 13.62 12.98 -8.40
N VAL A 177 13.11 12.59 -7.24
CA VAL A 177 11.68 12.70 -6.93
C VAL A 177 11.23 14.17 -6.91
N ALA A 178 11.97 15.04 -6.20
CA ALA A 178 11.68 16.48 -6.14
C ALA A 178 11.78 17.15 -7.52
N GLY A 179 12.72 16.70 -8.36
CA GLY A 179 12.86 17.16 -9.74
C GLY A 179 11.61 16.96 -10.59
N GLN A 180 10.70 16.05 -10.23
CA GLN A 180 9.43 15.90 -10.96
C GLN A 180 8.50 17.11 -10.80
N ALA A 181 8.68 17.96 -9.78
CA ALA A 181 7.90 19.19 -9.64
C ALA A 181 8.24 20.25 -10.71
N SER A 182 9.32 20.07 -11.50
CA SER A 182 9.61 20.98 -12.63
C SER A 182 8.87 20.59 -13.91
N ILE A 183 8.38 19.35 -14.01
CA ILE A 183 7.70 18.84 -15.21
C ILE A 183 6.17 18.95 -15.15
N ILE A 184 5.61 19.36 -14.01
CA ILE A 184 4.17 19.54 -13.82
C ILE A 184 3.91 20.81 -12.99
N SER A 185 2.96 21.65 -13.42
CA SER A 185 2.57 22.83 -12.64
C SER A 185 1.74 22.43 -11.42
N LYS A 186 1.69 23.29 -10.40
CA LYS A 186 0.85 23.08 -9.20
C LYS A 186 -0.62 22.88 -9.58
N GLU A 187 -1.13 23.70 -10.49
CA GLU A 187 -2.52 23.65 -10.96
C GLU A 187 -2.80 22.34 -11.69
N SER A 188 -1.88 21.92 -12.56
CA SER A 188 -2.00 20.67 -13.31
C SER A 188 -1.96 19.47 -12.37
N PHE A 189 -1.12 19.51 -11.33
CA PHE A 189 -1.05 18.49 -10.29
C PHE A 189 -2.35 18.39 -9.49
N ILE A 190 -2.93 19.51 -9.05
CA ILE A 190 -4.19 19.51 -8.30
C ILE A 190 -5.33 18.94 -9.17
N LYS A 191 -5.38 19.30 -10.45
CA LYS A 191 -6.37 18.77 -11.41
C LYS A 191 -6.30 17.25 -11.58
N ILE A 192 -5.15 16.62 -11.31
CA ILE A 192 -5.06 15.15 -11.31
C ILE A 192 -6.08 14.54 -10.36
N PHE A 193 -6.29 15.15 -9.20
CA PHE A 193 -7.20 14.62 -8.17
C PHE A 193 -8.61 15.20 -8.30
N MET A 194 -8.73 16.49 -8.62
CA MET A 194 -10.02 17.19 -8.61
C MET A 194 -10.93 16.88 -9.82
N ASP A 195 -10.33 16.53 -10.96
CA ASP A 195 -11.03 16.41 -12.24
C ASP A 195 -11.14 14.95 -12.71
N ARG A 196 -10.72 13.98 -11.89
CA ARG A 196 -10.59 12.57 -12.28
C ARG A 196 -11.16 11.63 -11.23
N ASP A 197 -11.59 10.47 -11.70
CA ASP A 197 -11.94 9.35 -10.83
C ASP A 197 -10.69 8.86 -10.10
N VAL A 198 -10.80 8.61 -8.80
CA VAL A 198 -9.70 8.11 -7.99
C VAL A 198 -9.84 6.60 -7.82
N VAL A 199 -8.75 5.88 -8.08
CA VAL A 199 -8.66 4.43 -7.92
C VAL A 199 -7.43 4.09 -7.09
N PHE A 200 -7.62 3.40 -5.97
CA PHE A 200 -6.49 2.88 -5.20
C PHE A 200 -6.01 1.56 -5.78
N CYS A 201 -4.71 1.36 -5.82
CA CYS A 201 -4.08 0.16 -6.34
C CYS A 201 -3.13 -0.44 -5.30
N LEU A 202 -3.30 -1.72 -5.02
CA LEU A 202 -2.36 -2.52 -4.25
C LEU A 202 -1.48 -3.29 -5.23
N ALA A 203 -0.23 -2.85 -5.37
CA ALA A 203 0.76 -3.51 -6.19
C ALA A 203 1.73 -4.31 -5.33
N PHE A 204 1.97 -5.58 -5.68
CA PHE A 204 2.93 -6.40 -4.95
C PHE A 204 3.83 -7.21 -5.88
N LEU A 205 5.08 -7.42 -5.47
CA LEU A 205 5.97 -8.40 -6.07
C LEU A 205 5.77 -9.75 -5.38
N ASP A 206 5.40 -10.77 -6.14
CA ASP A 206 5.51 -12.14 -5.65
C ASP A 206 6.98 -12.54 -5.54
N THR A 207 7.40 -13.00 -4.37
CA THR A 207 8.78 -13.41 -4.07
C THR A 207 8.94 -14.93 -4.01
N ALA A 208 7.91 -15.70 -4.35
CA ALA A 208 8.04 -17.16 -4.45
C ALA A 208 9.01 -17.56 -5.57
N LYS A 209 9.69 -18.70 -5.38
CA LYS A 209 10.56 -19.28 -6.42
C LYS A 209 9.78 -19.80 -7.62
N LYS A 210 8.56 -20.28 -7.37
CA LYS A 210 7.63 -20.74 -8.40
C LYS A 210 6.84 -19.54 -8.89
N GLU A 211 6.68 -19.40 -10.20
CA GLU A 211 5.77 -18.43 -10.79
C GLU A 211 4.32 -18.78 -10.40
N ARG A 212 3.62 -17.78 -9.85
CA ARG A 212 2.22 -17.88 -9.45
C ARG A 212 1.42 -16.78 -10.10
N ASN A 213 0.10 -16.96 -10.19
CA ASN A 213 -0.81 -15.93 -10.65
C ASN A 213 -1.83 -15.62 -9.56
N ILE A 214 -1.94 -14.35 -9.17
CA ILE A 214 -2.86 -13.90 -8.12
C ILE A 214 -4.32 -14.21 -8.43
N THR A 215 -4.69 -14.28 -9.71
CA THR A 215 -6.04 -14.70 -10.11
C THR A 215 -6.31 -16.17 -9.80
N ASN A 216 -5.26 -16.99 -9.67
CA ASN A 216 -5.32 -18.32 -9.09
C ASN A 216 -5.07 -18.25 -7.57
N GLY A 217 -6.01 -17.64 -6.83
CA GLY A 217 -5.85 -17.29 -5.42
C GLY A 217 -5.41 -18.42 -4.48
N THR A 218 -5.61 -19.69 -4.83
CA THR A 218 -5.12 -20.85 -4.06
C THR A 218 -3.60 -21.00 -4.03
N GLU A 219 -2.88 -20.40 -4.99
CA GLU A 219 -1.41 -20.47 -5.02
C GLU A 219 -0.75 -19.60 -3.93
N PHE A 220 -1.51 -18.69 -3.31
CA PHE A 220 -1.04 -17.79 -2.28
C PHE A 220 -1.50 -18.27 -0.90
N GLU A 221 -0.63 -18.91 -0.12
CA GLU A 221 -1.08 -19.60 1.11
C GLU A 221 -1.30 -18.71 2.34
N SER A 222 -0.88 -17.45 2.31
CA SER A 222 -0.95 -16.59 3.49
C SER A 222 -2.38 -16.14 3.77
N SER A 223 -2.97 -16.69 4.84
CA SER A 223 -4.34 -16.38 5.22
C SER A 223 -4.45 -14.96 5.77
N ILE A 224 -3.45 -14.48 6.51
CA ILE A 224 -3.41 -13.09 6.99
C ILE A 224 -3.34 -12.06 5.86
N ALA A 225 -2.62 -12.37 4.77
CA ALA A 225 -2.56 -11.51 3.59
C ALA A 225 -3.92 -11.43 2.89
N LYS A 226 -4.55 -12.58 2.65
CA LYS A 226 -5.89 -12.65 2.06
C LYS A 226 -6.90 -11.89 2.90
N TYR A 227 -6.92 -12.14 4.20
CA TYR A 227 -7.80 -11.45 5.14
C TYR A 227 -7.61 -9.94 5.07
N SER A 228 -6.36 -9.45 5.09
CA SER A 228 -6.07 -8.01 5.02
C SER A 228 -6.60 -7.37 3.73
N ILE A 229 -6.47 -8.05 2.59
CA ILE A 229 -6.98 -7.57 1.29
C ILE A 229 -8.50 -7.58 1.23
N VAL A 230 -9.14 -8.66 1.69
CA VAL A 230 -10.60 -8.79 1.74
C VAL A 230 -11.21 -7.68 2.61
N GLU A 231 -10.64 -7.45 3.79
CA GLU A 231 -11.09 -6.41 4.70
C GLU A 231 -10.87 -5.00 4.15
N LEU A 232 -9.72 -4.74 3.51
CA LEU A 232 -9.50 -3.48 2.79
C LEU A 232 -10.56 -3.28 1.71
N TYR A 233 -10.78 -4.28 0.86
CA TYR A 233 -11.75 -4.20 -0.23
C TYR A 233 -13.15 -3.89 0.30
N LYS A 234 -13.60 -4.56 1.37
CA LYS A 234 -14.90 -4.30 2.00
C LYS A 234 -15.00 -2.85 2.50
N ARG A 235 -13.98 -2.35 3.22
CA ARG A 235 -13.96 -0.97 3.73
C ARG A 235 -14.00 0.07 2.61
N LEU A 236 -13.19 -0.10 1.58
CA LEU A 236 -13.16 0.82 0.43
C LEU A 236 -14.47 0.77 -0.35
N ARG A 237 -15.05 -0.41 -0.56
CA ARG A 237 -16.34 -0.58 -1.24
C ARG A 237 -17.49 0.12 -0.51
N ILE A 238 -17.56 0.04 0.82
CA ILE A 238 -18.55 0.79 1.63
C ILE A 238 -18.43 2.30 1.39
N GLN A 239 -17.20 2.77 1.15
CA GLN A 239 -16.90 4.16 0.87
C GLN A 239 -17.04 4.55 -0.60
N ASN A 240 -17.46 3.63 -1.49
CA ASN A 240 -17.47 3.78 -2.95
C ASN A 240 -16.10 4.15 -3.54
N ILE A 241 -15.02 3.64 -2.95
CA ILE A 241 -13.65 3.83 -3.43
C ILE A 241 -13.23 2.55 -4.17
N PRO A 242 -12.92 2.60 -5.47
CA PRO A 242 -12.45 1.43 -6.21
C PRO A 242 -11.06 0.99 -5.76
N LEU A 243 -10.86 -0.34 -5.66
CA LEU A 243 -9.57 -0.97 -5.41
C LEU A 243 -9.17 -1.82 -6.62
N LYS A 244 -7.90 -1.75 -7.03
CA LYS A 244 -7.30 -2.68 -8.00
C LYS A 244 -6.10 -3.39 -7.41
N LEU A 245 -5.90 -4.64 -7.83
CA LEU A 245 -4.78 -5.48 -7.41
C LEU A 245 -3.81 -5.65 -8.58
N ILE A 246 -2.51 -5.47 -8.34
CA ILE A 246 -1.49 -5.56 -9.38
C ILE A 246 -0.39 -6.50 -8.91
N GLN A 247 -0.26 -7.64 -9.59
CA GLN A 247 0.91 -8.48 -9.41
C GLN A 247 2.03 -7.96 -10.32
N VAL A 248 3.09 -7.42 -9.72
CA VAL A 248 4.24 -6.90 -10.45
C VAL A 248 5.05 -8.06 -11.04
N LYS A 249 5.41 -7.94 -12.32
CA LYS A 249 6.25 -8.94 -13.00
C LYS A 249 7.63 -9.02 -12.34
N GLN A 250 8.02 -10.22 -11.93
CA GLN A 250 9.37 -10.48 -11.46
C GLN A 250 10.37 -10.40 -12.63
N LYS A 251 11.54 -9.79 -12.41
CA LYS A 251 12.64 -9.75 -13.39
C LYS A 251 13.47 -11.03 -13.35
#